data_AF-A0A969TQW9-F1
#
_entry.id   AF-A0A969TQW9-F1
#
_cell.length_a   1.000
_cell.length_b   1.000
_cell.length_c   1.000
_cell.angle_alpha   90.00
_cell.angle_beta   90.00
_cell.angle_gamma   90.00
#
_symmetry.space_group_name_H-M   'P 1'
#
loop_
_entity.id
_entity.type
_entity.pdbx_description
1 polymer ?
#
loop_
_entity_poly.entity_id
_entity_poly.type
_entity_poly.pdbx_seq_one_letter_code
_entity_poly.pdbx_strand_id
1 'polypeptide(L)'
;MSKNAMNCQKSSLNPNFFTKKSKILAFLTYLLSLTLSVSEASAVTARLGIIKTKENSPQWTEIAKRLQATGVDYCIVDASQWQDEYAFGSVGVLLLPNVEDIDQLQALSLERWISQGGRAIVTGPTGNLSLPEVKERLRPLFGAYWAFSNSFPIAIEVIGSQLSPTGQPGVISTLVGGVIRPVGTDSQTEAIWLTDERLPAVVASERATYLGWRWGMEGVAGVAFDAAWLESALNRYGIGRYNNNNVSLQEPTQPGACQESNPRVPSLRPQPLLPQTQQERTF
;
A
#
# COMPACT_ATOMS: atom_id res chain seq x y z
N MET A 1 22.39 -10.99 59.16
CA MET A 1 21.52 -11.77 60.08
C MET A 1 20.27 -12.15 59.29
N SER A 2 20.22 -13.26 58.56
CA SER A 2 20.17 -14.67 58.99
C SER A 2 18.75 -15.12 59.38
N LYS A 3 18.14 -15.92 58.48
CA LYS A 3 17.36 -17.15 58.75
C LYS A 3 15.96 -16.96 59.37
N ASN A 4 14.93 -17.77 59.11
CA ASN A 4 14.83 -19.07 58.44
C ASN A 4 13.36 -19.36 58.08
N ALA A 5 13.19 -20.16 57.03
CA ALA A 5 11.99 -20.92 56.72
C ALA A 5 11.70 -21.98 57.79
N MET A 6 10.43 -22.41 57.89
CA MET A 6 10.03 -23.57 58.69
C MET A 6 9.11 -24.50 57.87
N ASN A 7 9.24 -25.77 58.19
CA ASN A 7 9.25 -26.92 57.31
C ASN A 7 8.01 -27.82 57.50
N CYS A 8 7.64 -28.52 56.42
CA CYS A 8 7.11 -29.89 56.31
C CYS A 8 6.14 -30.54 57.34
N GLN A 9 5.05 -31.07 56.77
CA GLN A 9 4.71 -32.51 56.68
C GLN A 9 3.74 -33.13 57.70
N LYS A 10 2.65 -33.71 57.18
CA LYS A 10 2.19 -35.04 57.61
C LYS A 10 1.36 -35.75 56.54
N SER A 11 1.79 -36.99 56.30
CA SER A 11 1.20 -38.05 55.47
C SER A 11 0.15 -38.83 56.27
N SER A 12 -0.88 -39.35 55.59
CA SER A 12 -1.27 -40.75 55.75
C SER A 12 -2.24 -41.20 54.65
N LEU A 13 -1.79 -42.20 53.88
CA LEU A 13 -2.60 -43.06 53.02
C LEU A 13 -3.60 -43.89 53.84
N ASN A 14 -4.75 -44.20 53.24
CA ASN A 14 -5.50 -45.41 53.56
C ASN A 14 -6.16 -45.97 52.29
N PRO A 15 -5.93 -47.24 51.90
CA PRO A 15 -6.55 -47.86 50.75
C PRO A 15 -7.77 -48.68 51.17
N ASN A 16 -8.81 -48.76 50.33
CA ASN A 16 -9.69 -49.93 50.33
C ASN A 16 -10.31 -50.14 48.94
N PHE A 17 -10.02 -51.32 48.41
CA PHE A 17 -10.64 -51.98 47.26
C PHE A 17 -12.11 -52.28 47.56
N PHE A 18 -13.01 -52.08 46.58
CA PHE A 18 -14.00 -53.10 46.24
C PHE A 18 -14.50 -52.91 44.80
N THR A 19 -14.39 -54.01 44.05
CA THR A 19 -14.74 -54.21 42.65
C THR A 19 -16.26 -54.28 42.42
N LYS A 20 -16.76 -53.71 41.32
CA LYS A 20 -17.89 -54.31 40.58
C LYS A 20 -17.85 -53.94 39.10
N LYS A 21 -17.78 -54.97 38.26
CA LYS A 21 -17.85 -54.89 36.79
C LYS A 21 -19.26 -54.52 36.36
N SER A 22 -19.40 -53.58 35.43
CA SER A 22 -20.52 -53.55 34.49
C SER A 22 -19.98 -53.13 33.12
N LYS A 23 -20.22 -53.97 32.11
CA LYS A 23 -19.94 -53.67 30.71
C LYS A 23 -21.13 -52.90 30.13
N ILE A 24 -20.85 -52.21 29.02
CA ILE A 24 -21.77 -51.62 28.02
C ILE A 24 -22.04 -50.13 28.25
N LEU A 25 -21.36 -49.26 27.51
CA LEU A 25 -21.99 -48.56 26.38
C LEU A 25 -20.90 -48.01 25.44
N ALA A 26 -21.13 -48.19 24.15
CA ALA A 26 -20.24 -47.88 23.05
C ALA A 26 -20.45 -46.45 22.52
N PHE A 27 -19.56 -46.05 21.61
CA PHE A 27 -19.62 -44.90 20.68
C PHE A 27 -19.48 -43.50 21.28
N LEU A 28 -18.26 -42.91 21.20
CA LEU A 28 -18.03 -41.61 20.53
C LEU A 28 -16.53 -41.22 20.48
N THR A 29 -15.68 -42.03 19.87
CA THR A 29 -14.30 -41.62 19.55
C THR A 29 -14.08 -41.65 18.05
N TYR A 30 -14.85 -40.82 17.35
CA TYR A 30 -14.42 -40.26 16.07
C TYR A 30 -13.52 -39.08 16.43
N LEU A 31 -12.24 -39.39 16.71
CA LEU A 31 -11.18 -38.39 16.72
C LEU A 31 -11.10 -37.86 15.29
N LEU A 32 -11.88 -36.80 15.06
CA LEU A 32 -11.86 -35.99 13.87
C LEU A 32 -10.45 -35.40 13.78
N SER A 33 -9.57 -36.08 13.04
CA SER A 33 -8.31 -35.53 12.57
C SER A 33 -8.65 -34.33 11.69
N LEU A 34 -8.88 -33.17 12.31
CA LEU A 34 -8.82 -31.88 11.64
C LEU A 34 -7.37 -31.70 11.20
N THR A 35 -7.05 -32.21 10.03
CA THR A 35 -5.95 -31.68 9.22
C THR A 35 -6.34 -30.24 8.94
N LEU A 36 -5.91 -29.32 9.82
CA LEU A 36 -5.81 -27.92 9.51
C LEU A 36 -4.89 -27.85 8.29
N SER A 37 -5.50 -27.82 7.10
CA SER A 37 -4.85 -27.32 5.90
C SER A 37 -4.54 -25.86 6.18
N VAL A 38 -3.40 -25.62 6.82
CA VAL A 38 -2.79 -24.29 6.84
C VAL A 38 -2.46 -24.03 5.38
N SER A 39 -3.36 -23.36 4.66
CA SER A 39 -3.00 -22.77 3.38
C SER A 39 -1.79 -21.91 3.67
N GLU A 40 -0.65 -22.28 3.08
CA GLU A 40 0.51 -21.41 3.02
C GLU A 40 0.00 -20.08 2.47
N ALA A 41 -0.04 -19.05 3.32
CA ALA A 41 -0.33 -17.72 2.87
C ALA A 41 0.77 -17.38 1.87
N SER A 42 0.43 -17.42 0.58
CA SER A 42 1.31 -16.89 -0.45
C SER A 42 1.46 -15.42 -0.13
N ALA A 43 2.58 -15.07 0.49
CA ALA A 43 2.97 -13.67 0.65
C ALA A 43 3.31 -13.17 -0.75
N VAL A 44 2.28 -12.73 -1.48
CA VAL A 44 2.47 -11.89 -2.65
C VAL A 44 3.23 -10.69 -2.12
N THR A 45 4.52 -10.61 -2.48
CA THR A 45 5.34 -9.47 -2.10
C THR A 45 4.71 -8.27 -2.80
N ALA A 46 3.96 -7.47 -2.04
CA ALA A 46 3.22 -6.36 -2.58
C ALA A 46 4.20 -5.42 -3.28
N ARG A 47 4.02 -5.22 -4.59
CA ARG A 47 4.85 -4.32 -5.39
C ARG A 47 4.30 -2.89 -5.30
N LEU A 48 5.19 -1.90 -5.36
CA LEU A 48 4.83 -0.49 -5.45
C LEU A 48 4.60 -0.10 -6.92
N GLY A 49 3.42 0.43 -7.23
CA GLY A 49 3.12 1.07 -8.52
C GLY A 49 3.14 2.58 -8.39
N ILE A 50 3.73 3.28 -9.35
CA ILE A 50 3.79 4.75 -9.37
C ILE A 50 2.92 5.27 -10.50
N ILE A 51 1.90 6.07 -10.17
CA ILE A 51 1.08 6.72 -11.19
C ILE A 51 1.90 7.85 -11.82
N LYS A 52 2.16 7.73 -13.12
CA LYS A 52 2.77 8.77 -13.93
C LYS A 52 1.71 9.45 -14.78
N THR A 53 1.63 10.76 -14.69
CA THR A 53 0.65 11.58 -15.40
C THR A 53 1.36 12.65 -16.22
N LYS A 54 0.59 13.42 -17.01
CA LYS A 54 1.14 14.56 -17.73
C LYS A 54 1.62 15.65 -16.77
N GLU A 55 0.91 15.85 -15.65
CA GLU A 55 1.16 16.89 -14.65
C GLU A 55 2.46 16.64 -13.88
N ASN A 56 2.76 15.38 -13.53
CA ASN A 56 3.96 15.02 -12.76
C ASN A 56 5.17 14.60 -13.63
N SER A 57 4.98 14.47 -14.95
CA SER A 57 6.05 14.11 -15.88
C SER A 57 7.23 15.10 -15.90
N PRO A 58 7.05 16.43 -15.81
CA PRO A 58 8.16 17.37 -15.74
C PRO A 58 9.08 17.18 -14.52
N GLN A 59 8.55 16.65 -13.42
CA GLN A 59 9.30 16.38 -12.18
C GLN A 59 9.79 14.93 -12.09
N TRP A 60 9.65 14.14 -13.16
CA TRP A 60 9.90 12.70 -13.11
C TRP A 60 11.31 12.34 -12.68
N THR A 61 12.32 13.12 -13.08
CA THR A 61 13.72 12.93 -12.64
C THR A 61 13.85 13.01 -11.12
N GLU A 62 13.18 13.99 -10.49
CA GLU A 62 13.24 14.21 -9.05
C GLU A 62 12.38 13.19 -8.27
N ILE A 63 11.27 12.75 -8.85
CA ILE A 63 10.46 11.61 -8.38
C ILE A 63 11.31 10.34 -8.37
N ALA A 64 11.94 10.00 -9.51
CA ALA A 64 12.75 8.80 -9.66
C ALA A 64 13.94 8.77 -8.69
N LYS A 65 14.61 9.92 -8.49
CA LYS A 65 15.70 10.06 -7.52
C LYS A 65 15.26 9.72 -6.08
N ARG A 66 14.07 10.15 -5.67
CA ARG A 66 13.52 9.83 -4.33
C ARG A 66 13.06 8.39 -4.22
N LEU A 67 12.49 7.82 -5.27
CA LEU A 67 12.16 6.39 -5.33
C LEU A 67 13.41 5.53 -5.22
N GLN A 68 14.50 5.89 -5.92
CA GLN A 68 15.78 5.20 -5.80
C GLN A 68 16.35 5.27 -4.38
N ALA A 69 16.18 6.41 -3.71
CA ALA A 69 16.64 6.60 -2.34
C ALA A 69 15.92 5.69 -1.32
N THR A 70 14.73 5.14 -1.64
CA THR A 70 14.06 4.18 -0.76
C THR A 70 14.56 2.75 -0.91
N GLY A 71 15.19 2.41 -2.04
CA GLY A 71 15.64 1.05 -2.34
C GLY A 71 14.51 0.04 -2.52
N VAL A 72 13.30 0.49 -2.84
CA VAL A 72 12.11 -0.34 -3.09
C VAL A 72 11.95 -0.55 -4.60
N ASP A 73 11.67 -1.80 -5.02
CA ASP A 73 11.32 -2.07 -6.42
C ASP A 73 9.94 -1.47 -6.75
N TYR A 74 9.84 -0.86 -7.92
CA TYR A 74 8.61 -0.24 -8.37
C TYR A 74 8.40 -0.42 -9.88
N CYS A 75 7.15 -0.30 -10.29
CA CYS A 75 6.76 -0.22 -11.69
C CYS A 75 5.98 1.07 -11.95
N ILE A 76 5.88 1.46 -13.21
CA ILE A 76 5.15 2.66 -13.62
C ILE A 76 3.78 2.26 -14.15
N VAL A 77 2.75 2.94 -13.68
CA VAL A 77 1.41 2.94 -14.27
C VAL A 77 1.27 4.26 -15.03
N ASP A 78 1.22 4.20 -16.35
CA ASP A 78 0.94 5.39 -17.16
C ASP A 78 -0.56 5.72 -17.05
N ALA A 79 -0.89 6.93 -16.61
CA ALA A 79 -2.28 7.33 -16.41
C ALA A 79 -3.10 7.36 -17.71
N SER A 80 -2.46 7.45 -18.88
CA SER A 80 -3.15 7.29 -20.17
C SER A 80 -3.68 5.87 -20.39
N GLN A 81 -3.10 4.87 -19.71
CA GLN A 81 -3.51 3.47 -19.74
C GLN A 81 -4.39 3.08 -18.55
N TRP A 82 -4.52 3.97 -17.56
CA TRP A 82 -5.36 3.78 -16.39
C TRP A 82 -6.82 4.09 -16.70
N GLN A 83 -7.52 3.09 -17.25
CA GLN A 83 -8.96 3.18 -17.56
C GLN A 83 -9.80 2.23 -16.69
N ASP A 84 -9.18 1.18 -16.18
CA ASP A 84 -9.77 0.17 -15.31
C ASP A 84 -8.75 -0.30 -14.27
N GLU A 85 -9.15 -1.22 -13.38
CA GLU A 85 -8.29 -1.75 -12.32
C GLU A 85 -7.17 -2.67 -12.82
N TYR A 86 -7.27 -3.22 -14.05
CA TYR A 86 -6.25 -4.11 -14.61
C TYR A 86 -4.97 -3.35 -14.99
N ALA A 87 -5.06 -2.03 -15.17
CA ALA A 87 -3.91 -1.15 -15.37
C ALA A 87 -2.87 -1.25 -14.22
N PHE A 88 -3.30 -1.67 -13.03
CA PHE A 88 -2.44 -1.80 -11.86
C PHE A 88 -1.70 -3.15 -11.78
N GLY A 89 -2.09 -4.16 -12.58
CA GLY A 89 -1.48 -5.50 -12.52
C GLY A 89 -1.52 -6.10 -11.10
N SER A 90 -0.39 -6.64 -10.64
CA SER A 90 -0.23 -7.22 -9.28
C SER A 90 0.24 -6.21 -8.22
N VAL A 91 0.10 -4.91 -8.47
CA VAL A 91 0.47 -3.86 -7.51
C VAL A 91 -0.44 -3.88 -6.29
N GLY A 92 0.17 -3.95 -5.10
CA GLY A 92 -0.54 -3.89 -3.82
C GLY A 92 -0.62 -2.49 -3.22
N VAL A 93 0.33 -1.60 -3.55
CA VAL A 93 0.37 -0.21 -3.10
C VAL A 93 0.60 0.73 -4.29
N LEU A 94 -0.23 1.76 -4.43
CA LEU A 94 -0.08 2.80 -5.44
C LEU A 94 0.41 4.10 -4.80
N LEU A 95 1.48 4.68 -5.34
CA LEU A 95 1.86 6.06 -5.09
C LEU A 95 1.25 6.97 -6.17
N LEU A 96 0.53 8.00 -5.74
CA LEU A 96 -0.04 9.05 -6.59
C LEU A 96 0.71 10.37 -6.33
N PRO A 97 1.86 10.59 -6.96
CA PRO A 97 2.64 11.80 -6.74
C PRO A 97 1.99 12.97 -7.47
N ASN A 98 1.30 13.83 -6.72
CA ASN A 98 0.75 15.11 -7.18
C ASN A 98 -0.23 14.98 -8.37
N VAL A 99 -1.12 13.99 -8.33
CA VAL A 99 -2.08 13.71 -9.41
C VAL A 99 -3.33 14.59 -9.23
N GLU A 100 -3.26 15.82 -9.70
CA GLU A 100 -4.29 16.84 -9.38
C GLU A 100 -5.63 16.61 -10.06
N ASP A 101 -5.61 16.06 -11.28
CA ASP A 101 -6.81 15.74 -12.05
C ASP A 101 -6.94 14.23 -12.19
N ILE A 102 -8.07 13.72 -11.70
CA ILE A 102 -8.50 12.33 -11.78
C ILE A 102 -9.91 12.37 -12.36
N ASP A 103 -10.16 11.60 -13.41
CA ASP A 103 -11.47 11.51 -14.03
C ASP A 103 -12.39 10.48 -13.36
N GLN A 104 -13.62 10.37 -13.86
CA GLN A 104 -14.63 9.47 -13.32
C GLN A 104 -14.26 7.98 -13.47
N LEU A 105 -13.63 7.59 -14.57
CA LEU A 105 -13.25 6.20 -14.85
C LEU A 105 -12.06 5.79 -13.97
N GLN A 106 -11.06 6.66 -13.86
CA GLN A 106 -9.92 6.50 -12.97
C GLN A 106 -10.35 6.40 -11.51
N ALA A 107 -11.24 7.27 -11.04
CA ALA A 107 -11.75 7.21 -9.68
C ALA A 107 -12.53 5.91 -9.38
N LEU A 108 -13.32 5.42 -10.35
CA LEU A 108 -14.03 4.15 -10.23
C LEU A 108 -13.07 2.94 -10.23
N SER A 109 -12.04 2.96 -11.09
CA SER A 109 -10.98 1.96 -11.11
C SER A 109 -10.25 1.92 -9.75
N LEU A 110 -9.92 3.08 -9.19
CA LEU A 110 -9.26 3.19 -7.88
C LEU A 110 -10.12 2.61 -6.76
N GLU A 111 -11.41 2.94 -6.77
CA GLU A 111 -12.38 2.42 -5.80
C GLU A 111 -12.45 0.89 -5.84
N ARG A 112 -12.57 0.30 -7.04
CA ARG A 112 -12.58 -1.16 -7.23
C ARG A 112 -11.28 -1.81 -6.76
N TRP A 113 -10.13 -1.28 -7.16
CA TRP A 113 -8.83 -1.81 -6.74
C TRP A 113 -8.63 -1.72 -5.21
N ILE A 114 -8.98 -0.58 -4.59
CA ILE A 114 -8.94 -0.45 -3.13
C ILE A 114 -9.89 -1.44 -2.44
N SER A 115 -11.09 -1.66 -3.00
CA SER A 115 -12.04 -2.65 -2.45
C SER A 115 -11.52 -4.09 -2.49
N GLN A 116 -10.57 -4.38 -3.38
CA GLN A 116 -9.90 -5.68 -3.50
C GLN A 116 -8.65 -5.78 -2.60
N GLY A 117 -8.40 -4.79 -1.76
CA GLY A 117 -7.29 -4.78 -0.81
C GLY A 117 -6.13 -3.85 -1.20
N GLY A 118 -6.23 -3.11 -2.31
CA GLY A 118 -5.26 -2.08 -2.66
C GLY A 118 -5.10 -1.01 -1.57
N ARG A 119 -3.92 -0.36 -1.55
CA ARG A 119 -3.57 0.71 -0.60
C ARG A 119 -2.95 1.92 -1.30
N ALA A 120 -3.44 3.11 -1.02
CA ALA A 120 -2.97 4.33 -1.70
C ALA A 120 -2.01 5.15 -0.83
N ILE A 121 -0.91 5.62 -1.41
CA ILE A 121 -0.09 6.71 -0.87
C ILE A 121 -0.34 7.91 -1.78
N VAL A 122 -0.91 8.97 -1.22
CA VAL A 122 -1.38 10.15 -1.94
C VAL A 122 -0.55 11.34 -1.51
N THR A 123 -0.12 12.18 -2.45
CA THR A 123 0.69 13.36 -2.11
C THR A 123 0.19 14.63 -2.78
N GLY A 124 0.45 15.77 -2.16
CA GLY A 124 0.14 17.08 -2.71
C GLY A 124 -1.36 17.27 -2.94
N PRO A 125 -1.78 18.19 -3.81
CA PRO A 125 -3.19 18.47 -4.06
C PRO A 125 -3.85 17.42 -4.99
N THR A 126 -3.65 16.13 -4.71
CA THR A 126 -4.19 15.04 -5.54
C THR A 126 -5.73 15.06 -5.55
N GLY A 127 -6.32 15.00 -6.74
CA GLY A 127 -7.76 15.13 -7.01
C GLY A 127 -8.34 16.54 -6.83
N ASN A 128 -7.51 17.54 -6.54
CA ASN A 128 -7.99 18.89 -6.24
C ASN A 128 -8.51 19.65 -7.50
N LEU A 129 -8.15 19.22 -8.70
CA LEU A 129 -8.67 19.77 -9.96
C LEU A 129 -9.77 18.92 -10.59
N SER A 130 -10.05 17.73 -10.05
CA SER A 130 -11.16 16.87 -10.49
C SER A 130 -12.53 17.53 -10.37
N LEU A 131 -13.52 16.97 -11.08
CA LEU A 131 -14.93 17.35 -10.93
C LEU A 131 -15.43 17.15 -9.49
N PRO A 132 -16.41 17.95 -9.01
CA PRO A 132 -16.93 17.85 -7.65
C PRO A 132 -17.37 16.43 -7.25
N GLU A 133 -18.06 15.73 -8.13
CA GLU A 133 -18.56 14.36 -7.88
C GLU A 133 -17.40 13.36 -7.73
N VAL A 134 -16.32 13.56 -8.49
CA VAL A 134 -15.10 12.76 -8.38
C VAL A 134 -14.41 13.05 -7.04
N LYS A 135 -14.32 14.32 -6.62
CA LYS A 135 -13.76 14.68 -5.30
C LYS A 135 -14.50 14.02 -4.16
N GLU A 136 -15.84 14.04 -4.20
CA GLU A 136 -16.66 13.37 -3.18
C GLU A 136 -16.40 11.85 -3.15
N ARG A 137 -16.17 11.22 -4.31
CA ARG A 137 -15.80 9.81 -4.39
C ARG A 137 -14.39 9.53 -3.86
N LEU A 138 -13.41 10.39 -4.14
CA LEU A 138 -12.01 10.18 -3.73
C LEU A 138 -11.79 10.36 -2.22
N ARG A 139 -12.51 11.28 -1.58
CA ARG A 139 -12.39 11.56 -0.14
C ARG A 139 -12.40 10.32 0.76
N PRO A 140 -13.42 9.43 0.71
CA PRO A 140 -13.45 8.22 1.53
C PRO A 140 -12.45 7.14 1.09
N LEU A 141 -11.91 7.22 -0.13
CA LEU A 141 -10.83 6.32 -0.57
C LEU A 141 -9.49 6.74 0.04
N PHE A 142 -9.22 8.04 0.08
CA PHE A 142 -7.98 8.61 0.59
C PHE A 142 -8.00 8.87 2.09
N GLY A 143 -9.17 8.82 2.74
CA GLY A 143 -9.34 9.17 4.15
C GLY A 143 -9.10 10.66 4.45
N ALA A 144 -8.81 11.47 3.43
CA ALA A 144 -8.56 12.89 3.56
C ALA A 144 -8.70 13.59 2.19
N TYR A 145 -8.71 14.92 2.21
CA TYR A 145 -8.56 15.72 1.00
C TYR A 145 -7.73 16.98 1.26
N TRP A 146 -7.14 17.52 0.20
CA TRP A 146 -6.46 18.82 0.21
C TRP A 146 -7.47 19.94 0.47
N ALA A 147 -7.36 20.62 1.61
CA ALA A 147 -8.25 21.72 1.94
C ALA A 147 -7.75 23.03 1.33
N PHE A 148 -6.49 23.39 1.61
CA PHE A 148 -5.86 24.61 1.09
C PHE A 148 -4.34 24.55 1.23
N SER A 149 -3.65 25.35 0.41
CA SER A 149 -2.19 25.44 0.42
C SER A 149 -1.68 26.43 1.46
N ASN A 150 -0.54 26.12 2.07
CA ASN A 150 0.20 27.07 2.91
C ASN A 150 0.88 28.11 2.00
N SER A 151 0.90 29.37 2.44
CA SER A 151 1.49 30.47 1.66
C SER A 151 3.01 30.59 1.81
N PHE A 152 3.58 29.91 2.80
CA PHE A 152 5.02 29.92 3.11
C PHE A 152 5.45 28.54 3.64
N PRO A 153 6.77 28.24 3.65
CA PRO A 153 7.28 27.02 4.25
C PRO A 153 6.95 26.95 5.75
N ILE A 154 6.39 25.83 6.21
CA ILE A 154 6.05 25.60 7.62
C ILE A 154 6.69 24.29 8.06
N ALA A 155 7.17 24.27 9.30
CA ALA A 155 7.75 23.06 9.89
C ALA A 155 6.67 22.01 10.18
N ILE A 156 7.03 20.73 10.05
CA ILE A 156 6.13 19.60 10.38
C ILE A 156 6.55 18.96 11.70
N GLU A 157 5.58 18.54 12.50
CA GLU A 157 5.75 17.73 13.71
C GLU A 157 4.96 16.43 13.57
N VAL A 158 5.62 15.29 13.81
CA VAL A 158 4.97 13.98 13.89
C VAL A 158 4.31 13.84 15.25
N ILE A 159 3.02 13.54 15.27
CA ILE A 159 2.22 13.40 16.50
C ILE A 159 1.51 12.04 16.59
N GLY A 160 1.41 11.31 15.47
CA GLY A 160 0.83 9.98 15.42
C GLY A 160 1.83 8.88 15.72
N SER A 161 1.33 7.65 15.72
CA SER A 161 2.11 6.45 16.03
C SER A 161 2.11 5.41 14.91
N GLN A 162 1.27 5.58 13.88
CA GLN A 162 1.19 4.62 12.77
C GLN A 162 2.30 4.86 11.75
N LEU A 163 2.80 6.09 11.66
CA LEU A 163 3.92 6.46 10.81
C LEU A 163 5.11 6.86 11.67
N SER A 164 6.26 6.26 11.38
CA SER A 164 7.54 6.56 12.03
C SER A 164 8.60 6.73 10.95
N PRO A 165 8.68 7.91 10.29
CA PRO A 165 9.75 8.19 9.34
C PRO A 165 11.11 8.15 10.05
N THR A 166 11.80 7.01 9.95
CA THR A 166 13.14 6.79 10.51
C THR A 166 14.18 7.48 9.64
N GLY A 167 15.24 8.01 10.25
CA GLY A 167 16.41 8.48 9.50
C GLY A 167 17.07 9.74 10.04
N GLN A 168 16.38 10.56 10.83
CA GLN A 168 16.98 11.64 11.62
C GLN A 168 16.18 11.90 12.90
N PRO A 169 16.84 12.12 14.06
CA PRO A 169 16.14 12.63 15.24
C PRO A 169 15.56 14.01 14.94
N GLY A 170 14.22 14.14 15.02
CA GLY A 170 13.52 15.42 14.84
C GLY A 170 13.33 15.83 13.39
N VAL A 171 12.53 15.09 12.61
CA VAL A 171 12.10 15.42 11.23
C VAL A 171 11.19 16.67 11.24
N ILE A 172 11.75 17.79 11.67
CA ILE A 172 11.20 19.13 11.62
C ILE A 172 11.87 19.78 10.41
N SER A 173 11.27 19.58 9.23
CA SER A 173 11.67 20.29 8.02
C SER A 173 10.63 21.36 7.74
N THR A 174 11.08 22.59 7.48
CA THR A 174 10.23 23.63 6.90
C THR A 174 10.04 23.34 5.42
N LEU A 175 8.80 23.19 4.97
CA LEU A 175 8.49 22.95 3.57
C LEU A 175 7.18 23.58 3.15
N VAL A 176 7.04 23.85 1.86
CA VAL A 176 5.78 24.35 1.29
C VAL A 176 4.84 23.16 1.08
N GLY A 177 3.67 23.22 1.72
CA GLY A 177 2.66 22.18 1.60
C GLY A 177 1.27 22.77 1.71
N GLY A 178 0.33 22.00 2.23
CA GLY A 178 -1.03 22.41 2.47
C GLY A 178 -1.68 21.58 3.55
N VAL A 179 -2.77 22.14 4.06
CA VAL A 179 -3.59 21.51 5.07
C VAL A 179 -4.45 20.46 4.39
N ILE A 180 -4.39 19.24 4.91
CA ILE A 180 -5.29 18.16 4.53
C ILE A 180 -6.33 17.98 5.61
N ARG A 181 -7.57 17.66 5.21
CA ARG A 181 -8.67 17.44 6.16
C ARG A 181 -9.02 15.96 6.19
N PRO A 182 -8.93 15.28 7.36
CA PRO A 182 -9.39 13.90 7.52
C PRO A 182 -10.87 13.75 7.18
N VAL A 183 -11.23 12.57 6.67
CA VAL A 183 -12.59 12.15 6.33
C VAL A 183 -12.82 10.76 6.90
N GLY A 184 -13.94 10.56 7.60
CA GLY A 184 -14.26 9.27 8.23
C GLY A 184 -13.66 9.14 9.64
N THR A 185 -14.10 8.10 10.35
CA THR A 185 -13.71 7.83 11.74
C THR A 185 -12.41 7.03 11.84
N ASP A 186 -11.98 6.40 10.76
CA ASP A 186 -10.75 5.60 10.65
C ASP A 186 -9.52 6.43 10.23
N SER A 187 -9.72 7.71 9.90
CA SER A 187 -8.67 8.62 9.46
C SER A 187 -8.04 9.37 10.63
N GLN A 188 -6.75 9.15 10.83
CA GLN A 188 -5.97 9.70 11.94
C GLN A 188 -4.90 10.67 11.44
N THR A 189 -4.73 11.79 12.15
CA THR A 189 -3.64 12.73 11.88
C THR A 189 -2.33 12.17 12.42
N GLU A 190 -1.35 11.98 11.54
CA GLU A 190 -0.03 11.44 11.89
C GLU A 190 1.02 12.55 12.04
N ALA A 191 0.83 13.67 11.35
CA ALA A 191 1.67 14.85 11.52
C ALA A 191 0.88 16.13 11.27
N ILE A 192 1.37 17.22 11.85
CA ILE A 192 0.76 18.55 11.81
C ILE A 192 1.75 19.59 11.32
N TRP A 193 1.22 20.68 10.79
CA TRP A 193 1.97 21.91 10.59
C TRP A 193 2.17 22.61 11.93
N LEU A 194 3.39 23.03 12.23
CA LEU A 194 3.74 23.80 13.43
C LEU A 194 3.26 25.26 13.30
N THR A 195 1.94 25.43 13.39
CA THR A 195 1.23 26.70 13.52
C THR A 195 0.43 26.71 14.82
N ASP A 196 -0.11 27.87 15.20
CA ASP A 196 -0.97 27.98 16.39
C ASP A 196 -2.20 27.05 16.33
N GLU A 197 -2.73 26.84 15.12
CA GLU A 197 -3.89 25.97 14.87
C GLU A 197 -3.54 24.48 14.77
N ARG A 198 -2.24 24.13 14.65
CA ARG A 198 -1.75 22.74 14.57
C ARG A 198 -2.50 21.87 13.55
N LEU A 199 -2.69 22.40 12.35
CA LEU A 199 -3.51 21.79 11.32
C LEU A 199 -2.85 20.52 10.72
N PRO A 200 -3.63 19.53 10.26
CA PRO A 200 -3.08 18.26 9.75
C PRO A 200 -2.22 18.45 8.49
N ALA A 201 -1.05 17.81 8.51
CA ALA A 201 -0.08 17.72 7.41
C ALA A 201 0.03 16.31 6.85
N VAL A 202 -0.17 15.28 7.68
CA VAL A 202 -0.23 13.87 7.25
C VAL A 202 -1.44 13.21 7.90
N VAL A 203 -2.19 12.46 7.09
CA VAL A 203 -3.36 11.68 7.54
C VAL A 203 -3.21 10.26 7.05
N ALA A 204 -3.53 9.31 7.92
CA ALA A 204 -3.51 7.89 7.64
C ALA A 204 -4.87 7.26 7.95
N SER A 205 -5.40 6.48 7.02
CA SER A 205 -6.56 5.59 7.20
C SER A 205 -6.15 4.15 6.94
N GLU A 206 -6.99 3.16 7.21
CA GLU A 206 -6.65 1.74 6.95
C GLU A 206 -6.20 1.48 5.51
N ARG A 207 -6.74 2.26 4.56
CA ARG A 207 -6.57 2.06 3.12
C ARG A 207 -5.66 3.09 2.44
N ALA A 208 -5.33 4.20 3.12
CA ALA A 208 -4.54 5.25 2.52
C ALA A 208 -3.61 5.99 3.49
N THR A 209 -2.58 6.63 2.93
CA THR A 209 -1.71 7.59 3.60
C THR A 209 -1.63 8.83 2.73
N TYR A 210 -2.02 9.99 3.26
CA TYR A 210 -2.04 11.26 2.54
C TYR A 210 -0.95 12.19 3.09
N LEU A 211 0.01 12.58 2.23
CA LEU A 211 1.09 13.51 2.53
C LEU A 211 0.74 14.92 2.01
N GLY A 212 0.66 15.89 2.91
CA GLY A 212 0.23 17.26 2.66
C GLY A 212 1.24 18.15 1.94
N TRP A 213 2.17 17.60 1.16
CA TRP A 213 3.10 18.38 0.35
C TRP A 213 3.33 17.75 -1.01
N ARG A 214 3.92 18.54 -1.92
CA ARG A 214 4.25 18.07 -3.26
C ARG A 214 5.50 17.19 -3.23
N TRP A 215 5.32 15.93 -2.85
CA TRP A 215 6.37 14.91 -2.83
C TRP A 215 7.02 14.79 -4.22
N GLY A 216 8.33 14.61 -4.28
CA GLY A 216 8.98 14.41 -5.58
C GLY A 216 9.37 15.70 -6.31
N MET A 217 9.10 16.88 -5.72
CA MET A 217 9.37 18.17 -6.34
C MET A 217 10.59 18.85 -5.72
N GLU A 218 11.49 19.35 -6.58
CA GLU A 218 12.62 20.16 -6.14
C GLU A 218 12.16 21.44 -5.43
N GLY A 219 12.88 21.86 -4.39
CA GLY A 219 12.57 23.06 -3.62
C GLY A 219 11.39 22.93 -2.65
N VAL A 220 10.66 21.80 -2.67
CA VAL A 220 9.59 21.53 -1.70
C VAL A 220 10.15 20.82 -0.48
N ALA A 221 10.64 19.59 -0.65
CA ALA A 221 11.22 18.79 0.41
C ALA A 221 12.54 18.15 -0.05
N GLY A 222 13.45 17.93 0.90
CA GLY A 222 14.71 17.23 0.63
C GLY A 222 14.49 15.76 0.29
N VAL A 223 15.41 15.18 -0.49
CA VAL A 223 15.31 13.76 -0.93
C VAL A 223 15.21 12.79 0.25
N ALA A 224 16.02 12.98 1.30
CA ALA A 224 16.00 12.12 2.48
C ALA A 224 14.68 12.23 3.26
N PHE A 225 14.08 13.42 3.30
CA PHE A 225 12.78 13.65 3.95
C PHE A 225 11.67 12.89 3.21
N ASP A 226 11.59 13.08 1.89
CA ASP A 226 10.60 12.41 1.04
C ASP A 226 10.78 10.89 1.06
N ALA A 227 12.02 10.39 1.05
CA ALA A 227 12.32 8.97 1.16
C ALA A 227 11.89 8.40 2.51
N ALA A 228 12.20 9.07 3.63
CA ALA A 228 11.82 8.61 4.97
C ALA A 228 10.30 8.52 5.16
N TRP A 229 9.54 9.49 4.62
CA TRP A 229 8.08 9.46 4.65
C TRP A 229 7.50 8.37 3.76
N LEU A 230 8.05 8.16 2.57
CA LEU A 230 7.61 7.08 1.70
C LEU A 230 7.92 5.71 2.32
N GLU A 231 9.12 5.51 2.86
CA GLU A 231 9.50 4.28 3.57
C GLU A 231 8.58 4.00 4.77
N SER A 232 8.26 5.02 5.56
CA SER A 232 7.32 4.90 6.67
C SER A 232 5.93 4.43 6.20
N ALA A 233 5.40 5.03 5.14
CA ALA A 233 4.11 4.66 4.56
C ALA A 233 4.14 3.24 3.95
N LEU A 234 5.23 2.84 3.31
CA LEU A 234 5.41 1.50 2.74
C LEU A 234 5.53 0.43 3.82
N ASN A 235 6.30 0.69 4.88
CA ASN A 235 6.46 -0.22 6.03
C ASN A 235 5.11 -0.50 6.70
N ARG A 236 4.25 0.52 6.81
CA ARG A 236 2.87 0.38 7.32
C ARG A 236 2.04 -0.61 6.50
N TYR A 237 2.33 -0.76 5.20
CA TYR A 237 1.68 -1.73 4.30
C TYR A 237 2.47 -3.03 4.11
N GLY A 238 3.53 -3.24 4.89
CA GLY A 238 4.36 -4.44 4.79
C GLY A 238 5.29 -4.49 3.57
N ILE A 239 5.49 -3.37 2.86
CA ILE A 239 6.47 -3.26 1.79
C ILE A 239 7.79 -2.75 2.38
N GLY A 240 8.79 -3.62 2.40
CA GLY A 240 10.15 -3.30 2.85
C GLY A 240 11.13 -3.06 1.69
N ARG A 241 12.35 -2.66 2.05
CA ARG A 241 13.47 -2.54 1.10
C ARG A 241 13.81 -3.90 0.47
N TYR A 242 14.31 -3.88 -0.77
CA TYR A 242 14.75 -5.08 -1.44
C TYR A 242 16.09 -5.57 -0.84
N ASN A 243 16.06 -6.67 -0.08
CA ASN A 243 17.25 -7.28 0.53
C ASN A 243 18.00 -8.17 -0.48
N ASN A 244 18.71 -7.57 -1.43
CA ASN A 244 19.61 -8.32 -2.31
C ASN A 244 21.02 -8.42 -1.69
N ASN A 245 21.24 -9.40 -0.83
CA ASN A 245 22.60 -9.75 -0.41
C ASN A 245 23.41 -10.48 -1.50
N ASN A 246 22.81 -10.80 -2.67
CA ASN A 246 23.46 -11.49 -3.77
C ASN A 246 23.05 -10.93 -5.14
N VAL A 247 23.33 -9.66 -5.45
CA VAL A 247 23.29 -9.18 -6.84
C VAL A 247 24.51 -8.27 -7.08
N SER A 248 25.38 -8.75 -7.97
CA SER A 248 26.43 -7.96 -8.64
C SER A 248 25.86 -6.61 -9.05
N LEU A 249 26.62 -5.52 -8.86
CA LEU A 249 26.34 -4.16 -9.30
C LEU A 249 25.88 -4.12 -10.78
N GLN A 250 24.60 -4.41 -11.03
CA GLN A 250 23.92 -4.07 -12.25
C GLN A 250 23.30 -2.70 -11.99
N GLU A 251 23.63 -1.79 -12.90
CA GLU A 251 23.02 -0.47 -13.01
C GLU A 251 21.49 -0.59 -12.88
N PRO A 252 20.79 0.36 -12.20
CA PRO A 252 19.36 0.24 -11.98
C PRO A 252 18.65 0.15 -13.34
N THR A 253 18.14 -1.03 -13.68
CA THR A 253 17.32 -1.22 -14.87
C THR A 253 16.13 -0.28 -14.78
N GLN A 254 15.89 0.50 -15.83
CA GLN A 254 14.81 1.47 -15.88
C GLN A 254 13.47 0.78 -15.51
N PRO A 255 12.61 1.40 -14.68
CA PRO A 255 11.40 0.74 -14.20
C PRO A 255 10.48 0.41 -15.37
N GLY A 256 10.03 -0.85 -15.43
CA GLY A 256 9.07 -1.29 -16.43
C GLY A 256 7.63 -0.83 -16.12
N ALA A 257 6.74 -1.01 -17.10
CA ALA A 257 5.31 -0.85 -16.88
C ALA A 257 4.77 -1.91 -15.90
N CYS A 258 3.74 -1.57 -15.13
CA CYS A 258 3.11 -2.50 -14.17
C CYS A 258 2.27 -3.61 -14.82
N GLN A 259 2.00 -3.52 -16.12
CA GLN A 259 1.23 -4.55 -16.83
C GLN A 259 1.95 -5.90 -16.74
N GLU A 260 1.23 -6.92 -16.30
CA GLU A 260 1.73 -8.28 -16.38
C GLU A 260 2.01 -8.59 -17.85
N SER A 261 3.26 -8.89 -18.18
CA SER A 261 3.57 -9.55 -19.43
C SER A 261 2.91 -10.92 -19.38
N ASN A 262 1.67 -10.99 -19.87
CA ASN A 262 0.94 -12.25 -20.02
C ASN A 262 1.87 -13.22 -20.77
N PRO A 263 2.23 -14.40 -20.22
CA PRO A 263 3.07 -15.34 -20.93
C PRO A 263 2.33 -15.82 -22.19
N ARG A 264 2.72 -15.25 -23.34
CA ARG A 264 2.36 -15.65 -24.72
C ARG A 264 1.03 -16.41 -24.83
N VAL A 265 -0.06 -15.69 -25.07
CA VAL A 265 -1.08 -16.24 -25.98
C VAL A 265 -0.41 -16.28 -27.36
N PRO A 266 -0.28 -17.44 -28.03
CA PRO A 266 0.23 -17.48 -29.39
C PRO A 266 -0.66 -16.60 -30.26
N SER A 267 -0.07 -15.60 -30.91
CA SER A 267 -0.73 -14.82 -31.95
C SER A 267 -1.28 -15.79 -33.00
N LEU A 268 -2.60 -15.99 -33.01
CA LEU A 268 -3.30 -16.57 -34.14
C LEU A 268 -3.17 -15.55 -35.27
N ARG A 269 -2.15 -15.73 -36.12
CA ARG A 269 -2.11 -15.07 -37.43
C ARG A 269 -3.43 -15.39 -38.14
N PRO A 270 -4.13 -14.40 -38.72
CA PRO A 270 -5.20 -14.67 -39.65
C PRO A 270 -4.63 -15.54 -40.77
N GLN A 271 -5.11 -16.78 -40.91
CA GLN A 271 -4.80 -17.59 -42.06
C GLN A 271 -5.39 -16.88 -43.30
N PRO A 272 -4.63 -16.74 -44.40
CA PRO A 272 -5.17 -16.22 -45.65
C PRO A 272 -6.34 -17.09 -46.10
N LEU A 273 -7.50 -16.47 -46.32
CA LEU A 273 -8.64 -17.12 -46.96
C LEU A 273 -8.20 -17.56 -48.37
N LEU A 274 -8.27 -18.86 -48.63
CA LEU A 274 -8.12 -19.43 -49.97
C LEU A 274 -9.16 -18.83 -50.93
N PRO A 275 -8.81 -18.51 -52.18
CA PRO A 275 -9.76 -18.00 -53.16
C PRO A 275 -10.82 -19.05 -53.47
N GLN A 276 -12.10 -18.68 -53.39
CA GLN A 276 -13.17 -19.51 -53.93
C GLN A 276 -13.10 -19.47 -55.47
N THR A 277 -12.83 -20.62 -56.07
CA THR A 277 -12.94 -20.87 -57.51
C THR A 277 -14.34 -20.51 -58.01
N GLN A 278 -14.41 -19.56 -58.94
CA GLN A 278 -15.60 -19.29 -59.74
C GLN A 278 -15.96 -20.55 -60.53
N GLN A 279 -17.15 -21.09 -60.28
CA GLN A 279 -17.74 -22.11 -61.11
C GLN A 279 -18.62 -21.42 -62.15
N GLU A 280 -18.02 -21.24 -63.32
CA GLU A 280 -18.65 -20.85 -64.57
C GLU A 280 -19.82 -21.80 -64.88
N ARG A 281 -21.02 -21.25 -65.05
CA ARG A 281 -22.18 -22.01 -65.55
C ARG A 281 -22.80 -21.24 -66.71
N THR A 282 -22.32 -21.58 -67.91
CA THR A 282 -23.07 -21.45 -69.16
C THR A 282 -24.32 -22.31 -69.09
N PHE A 283 -25.49 -21.70 -69.29
CA PHE A 283 -26.52 -22.04 -70.29
C PHE A 283 -27.55 -20.92 -70.34
#